data_AF-A0A3D6E052-F1
#
_entry.id   AF-A0A3D6E052-F1
#
_cell.length_a   1.000
_cell.length_b   1.000
_cell.length_c   1.000
_cell.angle_alpha   90.00
_cell.angle_beta   90.00
_cell.angle_gamma   90.00
#
_symmetry.space_group_name_H-M   'P 1'
#
loop_
_entity.id
_entity.type
_entity.pdbx_description
1 polymer ?
#
loop_
_entity_poly.entity_id
_entity_poly.type
_entity_poly.pdbx_seq_one_letter_code
_entity_poly.pdbx_strand_id
1 'polypeptide(L)'
;MSHSATLLDLLTQAQASKEITANALLDAASPATIFGRRASTCAGLTWGYYGGTMLVDGALTAIANGTLTLTASQTNYVQATRAGVVSSNTTGYSAGQIPLYTVVTGASSVTSYTDHRAWVEPRHLTSRAAITVTAADVTLSAAEARCRYLTISGVLTGNRAVIVPTDWEGIVFCNNSGAFTTTVKTGSGTGVVVAQAKRASLLADGVNVVRLTADV
;
A
#
# COMPACT_ATOMS: atom_id res chain seq x y z
N MET A 1 5.52 -12.24 -19.10
CA MET A 1 5.56 -11.62 -20.44
C MET A 1 5.52 -12.73 -21.46
N SER A 2 4.50 -12.81 -22.31
CA SER A 2 4.55 -13.69 -23.48
C SER A 2 5.32 -12.98 -24.58
N HIS A 3 6.39 -13.61 -25.07
CA HIS A 3 7.13 -13.12 -26.24
C HIS A 3 6.47 -13.66 -27.52
N SER A 4 6.95 -13.24 -28.71
CA SER A 4 6.44 -13.75 -29.98
C SER A 4 6.54 -15.29 -30.09
N ALA A 5 7.51 -15.90 -29.41
CA ALA A 5 7.48 -17.31 -29.05
C ALA A 5 6.91 -17.41 -27.63
N THR A 6 5.71 -17.96 -27.50
CA THR A 6 5.06 -18.14 -26.20
C THR A 6 5.83 -19.15 -25.34
N LEU A 7 5.91 -18.87 -24.04
CA LEU A 7 6.39 -19.83 -23.02
C LEU A 7 5.23 -20.51 -22.28
N LEU A 8 3.99 -20.16 -22.63
CA LEU A 8 2.77 -20.63 -21.97
C LEU A 8 2.04 -21.62 -22.88
N ASP A 9 1.39 -22.59 -22.25
CA ASP A 9 0.49 -23.53 -22.92
C ASP A 9 -0.75 -22.79 -23.43
N LEU A 10 -0.81 -22.55 -24.74
CA LEU A 10 -1.91 -21.84 -25.38
C LEU A 10 -3.05 -22.77 -25.75
N LEU A 11 -4.28 -22.24 -25.63
CA LEU A 11 -5.44 -22.89 -26.20
C LEU A 11 -5.37 -22.85 -27.74
N THR A 12 -5.70 -23.97 -28.37
CA THR A 12 -5.93 -24.01 -29.83
C THR A 12 -7.42 -24.11 -30.14
N GLN A 13 -7.83 -23.59 -31.30
CA GLN A 13 -9.26 -23.44 -31.64
C GLN A 13 -10.03 -24.77 -31.63
N ALA A 14 -9.41 -25.85 -32.09
CA ALA A 14 -10.00 -27.20 -32.19
C ALA A 14 -9.57 -28.14 -31.06
N GLN A 15 -9.05 -27.63 -29.94
CA GLN A 15 -8.60 -28.47 -28.84
C GLN A 15 -9.77 -29.11 -28.09
N ALA A 16 -9.70 -30.42 -27.86
CA ALA A 16 -10.56 -31.10 -26.90
C ALA A 16 -10.21 -30.67 -25.46
N SER A 17 -11.23 -30.53 -24.60
CA SER A 17 -11.07 -30.22 -23.17
C SER A 17 -10.23 -28.97 -22.87
N LYS A 18 -10.39 -27.92 -23.67
CA LYS A 18 -9.69 -26.63 -23.53
C LYS A 18 -9.84 -25.98 -22.15
N GLU A 19 -10.95 -26.22 -21.46
CA GLU A 19 -11.19 -25.80 -20.09
C GLU A 19 -10.18 -26.41 -19.10
N ILE A 20 -9.73 -27.65 -19.30
CA ILE A 20 -8.71 -28.29 -18.45
C ILE A 20 -7.37 -27.59 -18.63
N THR A 21 -6.96 -27.34 -19.88
CA THR A 21 -5.72 -26.61 -20.17
C THR A 21 -5.76 -25.18 -19.63
N ALA A 22 -6.89 -24.49 -19.79
CA ALA A 22 -7.06 -23.15 -19.24
C ALA A 22 -6.95 -23.15 -17.71
N ASN A 23 -7.60 -24.09 -17.03
CA ASN A 23 -7.54 -24.20 -15.58
C ASN A 23 -6.12 -24.51 -15.08
N ALA A 24 -5.40 -25.43 -15.73
CA ALA A 24 -4.02 -25.74 -15.35
C ALA A 24 -3.08 -24.52 -15.50
N LEU A 25 -3.24 -23.73 -16.57
CA LEU A 25 -2.49 -22.48 -16.73
C LEU A 25 -2.87 -21.43 -15.67
N LEU A 26 -4.17 -21.33 -15.34
CA LEU A 26 -4.64 -20.43 -14.28
C LEU A 26 -4.16 -20.85 -12.89
N ASP A 27 -4.08 -22.15 -12.61
CA ASP A 27 -3.52 -22.70 -11.38
C ASP A 27 -2.03 -22.33 -11.26
N ALA A 28 -1.26 -22.45 -12.34
CA ALA A 28 0.13 -22.00 -12.38
C ALA A 28 0.25 -20.48 -12.21
N ALA A 29 -0.71 -19.71 -12.71
CA ALA A 29 -0.75 -18.24 -12.56
C ALA A 29 -1.35 -17.76 -11.22
N SER A 30 -1.88 -18.67 -10.39
CA SER A 30 -2.60 -18.35 -9.15
C SER A 30 -1.83 -17.48 -8.13
N PRO A 31 -0.48 -17.49 -8.02
CA PRO A 31 0.20 -16.56 -7.14
C PRO A 31 -0.11 -15.08 -7.46
N ALA A 32 -0.36 -14.75 -8.74
CA ALA A 32 -0.72 -13.41 -9.17
C ALA A 32 -2.22 -13.06 -8.95
N THR A 33 -3.05 -14.04 -8.60
CA THR A 33 -4.48 -13.82 -8.38
C THR A 33 -4.81 -13.38 -6.96
N ILE A 34 -3.85 -13.41 -6.03
CA ILE A 34 -4.07 -12.96 -4.65
C ILE A 34 -4.67 -11.55 -4.60
N PHE A 35 -5.68 -11.37 -3.75
CA PHE A 35 -6.53 -10.19 -3.63
C PHE A 35 -7.32 -9.80 -4.89
N GLY A 36 -7.22 -10.57 -5.98
CA GLY A 36 -7.91 -10.28 -7.22
C GLY A 36 -9.42 -10.37 -7.08
N ARG A 37 -10.15 -9.58 -7.86
CA ARG A 37 -11.63 -9.60 -7.86
C ARG A 37 -12.15 -11.01 -8.13
N ARG A 38 -12.91 -11.56 -7.17
CA ARG A 38 -13.64 -12.83 -7.30
C ARG A 38 -15.07 -12.57 -7.76
N ALA A 39 -15.23 -12.51 -9.08
CA ALA A 39 -16.48 -12.14 -9.75
C ALA A 39 -17.69 -12.96 -9.30
N SER A 40 -17.52 -14.27 -9.06
CA SER A 40 -18.60 -15.18 -8.67
C SER A 40 -19.24 -14.86 -7.33
N THR A 41 -18.59 -14.04 -6.50
CA THR A 41 -19.08 -13.59 -5.19
C THR A 41 -19.29 -12.09 -5.12
N CYS A 42 -19.16 -11.38 -6.25
CA CYS A 42 -19.52 -9.97 -6.34
C CYS A 42 -21.01 -9.85 -6.72
N ALA A 43 -21.82 -9.28 -5.85
CA ALA A 43 -23.23 -9.01 -6.10
C ALA A 43 -23.70 -7.78 -5.32
N GLY A 44 -24.43 -6.88 -5.97
CA GLY A 44 -24.81 -5.60 -5.38
C GLY A 44 -23.58 -4.80 -4.91
N LEU A 45 -23.54 -4.47 -3.62
CA LEU A 45 -22.42 -3.81 -2.97
C LEU A 45 -21.43 -4.78 -2.28
N THR A 46 -21.60 -6.09 -2.49
CA THR A 46 -20.64 -7.09 -2.03
C THR A 46 -19.48 -7.19 -3.01
N TRP A 47 -18.25 -7.02 -2.52
CA TRP A 47 -17.03 -7.22 -3.28
C TRP A 47 -16.33 -8.49 -2.82
N GLY A 48 -16.23 -9.49 -3.69
CA GLY A 48 -15.45 -10.70 -3.45
C GLY A 48 -14.02 -10.56 -3.92
N TYR A 49 -13.10 -11.16 -3.18
CA TYR A 49 -11.69 -11.26 -3.56
C TYR A 49 -11.15 -12.68 -3.38
N TYR A 50 -10.16 -13.02 -4.20
CA TYR A 50 -9.41 -14.26 -4.07
C TYR A 50 -8.37 -14.16 -2.96
N GLY A 51 -8.25 -15.24 -2.20
CA GLY A 51 -7.11 -15.49 -1.33
C GLY A 51 -5.87 -15.91 -2.11
N GLY A 52 -4.85 -16.34 -1.39
CA GLY A 52 -3.57 -16.76 -1.96
C GLY A 52 -2.52 -16.91 -0.87
N THR A 53 -1.25 -17.06 -1.26
CA THR A 53 -0.14 -17.09 -0.29
C THR A 53 0.60 -15.75 -0.32
N MET A 54 0.83 -15.17 0.85
CA MET A 54 1.57 -13.92 1.02
C MET A 54 2.69 -14.12 2.05
N LEU A 55 3.85 -13.50 1.81
CA LEU A 55 4.92 -13.46 2.81
C LEU A 55 4.58 -12.42 3.88
N VAL A 56 4.38 -12.86 5.12
CA VAL A 56 4.13 -12.03 6.30
C VAL A 56 5.25 -12.27 7.30
N ASP A 57 6.09 -11.27 7.58
CA ASP A 57 7.16 -11.38 8.57
C ASP A 57 8.09 -12.59 8.42
N GLY A 58 8.32 -13.03 7.18
CA GLY A 58 9.16 -14.20 6.88
C GLY A 58 8.40 -15.54 6.83
N ALA A 59 7.12 -15.57 7.20
CA ALA A 59 6.25 -16.73 7.07
C ALA A 59 5.42 -16.69 5.78
N LEU A 60 5.27 -17.84 5.11
CA LEU A 60 4.31 -18.00 4.02
C LEU A 60 2.91 -18.17 4.63
N THR A 61 2.09 -17.13 4.56
CA THR A 61 0.76 -17.09 5.15
C THR A 61 -0.30 -17.31 4.09
N ALA A 62 -1.20 -18.26 4.34
CA ALA A 62 -2.39 -18.47 3.52
C ALA A 62 -3.45 -17.42 3.88
N ILE A 63 -3.85 -16.62 2.90
CA ILE A 63 -4.97 -15.71 2.96
C ILE A 63 -6.17 -16.41 2.31
N ALA A 64 -7.30 -16.48 3.02
CA ALA A 64 -8.51 -17.08 2.50
C ALA A 64 -9.21 -16.18 1.47
N ASN A 65 -10.07 -16.78 0.64
CA ASN A 65 -11.05 -16.01 -0.12
C ASN A 65 -11.95 -15.25 0.85
N GLY A 66 -12.40 -14.06 0.46
CA GLY A 66 -13.29 -13.28 1.31
C GLY A 66 -14.19 -12.33 0.54
N THR A 67 -15.04 -11.66 1.30
CA THR A 67 -15.92 -10.61 0.80
C THR A 67 -15.87 -9.40 1.73
N LEU A 68 -16.23 -8.24 1.19
CA LEU A 68 -16.41 -7.00 1.93
C LEU A 68 -17.64 -6.26 1.40
N THR A 69 -18.30 -5.52 2.29
CA THR A 69 -19.43 -4.65 1.92
C THR A 69 -18.91 -3.25 1.62
N LEU A 70 -19.21 -2.78 0.41
CA LEU A 70 -18.85 -1.43 -0.03
C LEU A 70 -19.89 -0.41 0.46
N THR A 71 -19.44 0.81 0.75
CA THR A 71 -20.34 1.94 0.99
C THR A 71 -21.03 2.33 -0.32
N ALA A 72 -22.35 2.53 -0.27
CA ALA A 72 -23.17 2.94 -1.41
C ALA A 72 -22.84 4.36 -1.88
N SER A 73 -23.02 4.63 -3.17
CA SER A 73 -22.88 5.97 -3.79
C SER A 73 -21.54 6.66 -3.51
N GLN A 74 -20.46 5.88 -3.37
CA GLN A 74 -19.15 6.37 -2.95
C GLN A 74 -18.03 5.74 -3.79
N THR A 75 -16.85 6.37 -3.74
CA THR A 75 -15.61 5.70 -4.13
C THR A 75 -15.04 4.97 -2.92
N ASN A 76 -14.85 3.66 -3.05
CA ASN A 76 -14.34 2.77 -2.01
C ASN A 76 -12.88 2.38 -2.33
N TYR A 77 -11.99 2.58 -1.37
CA TYR A 77 -10.58 2.22 -1.45
C TYR A 77 -10.37 0.87 -0.76
N VAL A 78 -10.32 -0.20 -1.54
CA VAL A 78 -10.07 -1.57 -1.05
C VAL A 78 -8.58 -1.75 -0.87
N GLN A 79 -8.18 -2.17 0.33
CA GLN A 79 -6.78 -2.23 0.74
C GLN A 79 -6.53 -3.42 1.67
N ALA A 80 -5.30 -3.88 1.76
CA ALA A 80 -4.88 -4.94 2.66
C ALA A 80 -3.80 -4.48 3.63
N THR A 81 -3.80 -5.04 4.83
CA THR A 81 -2.68 -4.88 5.77
C THR A 81 -1.49 -5.71 5.31
N ARG A 82 -0.31 -5.47 5.90
CA ARG A 82 0.88 -6.33 5.73
C ARG A 82 0.66 -7.78 6.20
N ALA A 83 -0.37 -8.03 7.01
CA ALA A 83 -0.80 -9.38 7.40
C ALA A 83 -1.88 -9.97 6.49
N GLY A 84 -2.29 -9.25 5.43
CA GLY A 84 -3.25 -9.71 4.42
C GLY A 84 -4.72 -9.55 4.82
N VAL A 85 -5.01 -8.75 5.86
CA VAL A 85 -6.39 -8.44 6.25
C VAL A 85 -6.96 -7.39 5.29
N VAL A 86 -8.01 -7.72 4.56
CA VAL A 86 -8.64 -6.84 3.56
C VAL A 86 -9.73 -5.98 4.20
N SER A 87 -9.75 -4.70 3.87
CA SER A 87 -10.75 -3.72 4.31
C SER A 87 -11.06 -2.70 3.21
N SER A 88 -12.08 -1.86 3.41
CA SER A 88 -12.39 -0.73 2.55
C SER A 88 -12.77 0.52 3.33
N ASN A 89 -12.47 1.70 2.78
CA ASN A 89 -12.92 3.00 3.30
C ASN A 89 -13.25 3.97 2.13
N THR A 90 -13.71 5.19 2.43
CA THR A 90 -14.11 6.20 1.43
C THR A 90 -13.23 7.45 1.39
N THR A 91 -12.16 7.49 2.18
CA THR A 91 -11.32 8.70 2.34
C THR A 91 -9.98 8.61 1.59
N GLY A 92 -9.57 7.42 1.17
CA GLY A 92 -8.34 7.17 0.44
C GLY A 92 -7.61 5.93 0.93
N TYR A 93 -6.52 5.56 0.26
CA TYR A 93 -5.64 4.52 0.81
C TYR A 93 -5.00 5.00 2.11
N SER A 94 -5.11 4.20 3.17
CA SER A 94 -4.49 4.50 4.45
C SER A 94 -2.98 4.25 4.38
N ALA A 95 -2.19 5.10 5.04
CA ALA A 95 -0.75 4.94 5.04
C ALA A 95 -0.32 3.60 5.67
N GLY A 96 0.66 2.94 5.04
CA GLY A 96 1.10 1.59 5.42
C GLY A 96 0.23 0.44 4.91
N GLN A 97 -0.91 0.70 4.26
CA GLN A 97 -1.74 -0.33 3.64
C GLN A 97 -1.31 -0.61 2.20
N ILE A 98 -1.51 -1.85 1.75
CA ILE A 98 -1.33 -2.32 0.38
C ILE A 98 -2.58 -1.93 -0.42
N PRO A 99 -2.48 -1.03 -1.41
CA PRO A 99 -3.60 -0.68 -2.29
C PRO A 99 -4.02 -1.86 -3.15
N LEU A 100 -5.33 -2.14 -3.24
CA LEU A 100 -5.86 -3.22 -4.09
C LEU A 100 -6.76 -2.67 -5.19
N TYR A 101 -7.84 -1.97 -4.84
CA TYR A 101 -8.80 -1.43 -5.81
C TYR A 101 -9.32 -0.06 -5.41
N THR A 102 -9.68 0.76 -6.40
CA THR A 102 -10.67 1.83 -6.23
C THR A 102 -11.96 1.35 -6.88
N VAL A 103 -13.04 1.26 -6.12
CA VAL A 103 -14.33 0.75 -6.58
C VAL A 103 -15.38 1.84 -6.45
N VAL A 104 -16.01 2.22 -7.57
CA VAL A 104 -17.10 3.21 -7.58
C VAL A 104 -18.43 2.45 -7.49
N THR A 105 -19.29 2.88 -6.56
CA THR A 105 -20.61 2.29 -6.36
C THR A 105 -21.71 3.30 -6.64
N GLY A 106 -22.84 2.81 -7.15
CA GLY A 106 -24.13 3.50 -7.07
C GLY A 106 -24.87 3.14 -5.77
N ALA A 107 -26.17 3.38 -5.73
CA ALA A 107 -27.00 3.11 -4.55
C ALA A 107 -27.04 1.62 -4.16
N SER A 108 -26.93 0.70 -5.12
CA SER A 108 -27.09 -0.75 -4.88
C SER A 108 -26.11 -1.64 -5.64
N SER A 109 -25.21 -1.09 -6.46
CA SER A 109 -24.29 -1.87 -7.28
C SER A 109 -22.93 -1.19 -7.48
N VAL A 110 -21.90 -2.00 -7.77
CA VAL A 110 -20.62 -1.50 -8.31
C VAL A 110 -20.83 -1.05 -9.76
N THR A 111 -20.37 0.16 -10.09
CA THR A 111 -20.48 0.75 -11.44
C THR A 111 -19.15 0.70 -12.20
N SER A 112 -18.03 0.85 -11.49
CA SER A 112 -16.69 0.69 -12.07
C SER A 112 -15.66 0.33 -11.00
N TYR A 113 -14.50 -0.15 -11.44
CA TYR A 113 -13.36 -0.36 -10.55
C TYR A 113 -12.04 -0.24 -11.32
N THR A 114 -11.00 0.16 -10.61
CA THR A 114 -9.61 0.14 -11.08
C THR A 114 -8.82 -0.79 -10.18
N ASP A 115 -8.08 -1.71 -10.79
CA ASP A 115 -7.13 -2.59 -10.10
C ASP A 115 -5.80 -1.84 -9.91
N HIS A 116 -5.42 -1.65 -8.65
CA HIS A 116 -4.16 -1.00 -8.25
C HIS A 116 -3.15 -2.00 -7.69
N ARG A 117 -3.44 -3.31 -7.75
CA ARG A 117 -2.49 -4.33 -7.32
C ARG A 117 -1.23 -4.24 -8.18
N ALA A 118 -0.09 -4.04 -7.54
CA ALA A 118 1.20 -4.07 -8.20
C ALA A 118 1.74 -5.51 -8.25
N TRP A 119 2.32 -5.90 -9.39
CA TRP A 119 3.01 -7.18 -9.52
C TRP A 119 4.26 -7.26 -8.62
N VAL A 120 5.00 -6.15 -8.51
CA VAL A 120 6.18 -6.01 -7.66
C VAL A 120 6.45 -4.53 -7.38
N GLU A 121 6.98 -4.22 -6.19
CA GLU A 121 7.60 -2.93 -5.90
C GLU A 121 9.12 -3.05 -6.12
N PRO A 122 9.68 -2.43 -7.18
CA PRO A 122 11.11 -2.57 -7.47
C PRO A 122 11.94 -1.78 -6.45
N ARG A 123 12.55 -2.49 -5.49
CA ARG A 123 13.34 -1.90 -4.40
C ARG A 123 14.56 -1.08 -4.85
N HIS A 124 14.99 -1.25 -6.10
CA HIS A 124 16.11 -0.54 -6.71
C HIS A 124 15.71 0.78 -7.39
N LEU A 125 14.42 1.02 -7.60
CA LEU A 125 13.95 2.31 -8.07
C LEU A 125 13.87 3.26 -6.89
N THR A 126 14.53 4.42 -7.01
CA THR A 126 14.50 5.43 -5.96
C THR A 126 13.11 6.08 -5.92
N SER A 127 12.38 5.90 -4.82
CA SER A 127 11.12 6.60 -4.55
C SER A 127 11.36 7.79 -3.61
N ARG A 128 10.78 8.95 -3.94
CA ARG A 128 10.95 10.20 -3.18
C ARG A 128 9.62 10.91 -2.97
N ALA A 129 9.42 11.45 -1.77
CA ALA A 129 8.32 12.33 -1.42
C ALA A 129 8.85 13.64 -0.84
N ALA A 130 8.08 14.71 -1.00
CA ALA A 130 8.34 15.99 -0.36
C ALA A 130 7.05 16.52 0.26
N ILE A 131 7.13 16.92 1.53
CA ILE A 131 6.02 17.49 2.29
C ILE A 131 6.40 18.85 2.85
N THR A 132 5.38 19.65 3.14
CA THR A 132 5.53 20.97 3.74
C THR A 132 4.89 20.96 5.14
N VAL A 133 5.67 21.33 6.15
CA VAL A 133 5.26 21.40 7.55
C VAL A 133 5.52 22.83 8.03
N THR A 134 4.46 23.51 8.49
CA THR A 134 4.51 24.89 8.97
C THR A 134 3.75 25.03 10.29
N ALA A 135 2.43 25.16 10.22
CA ALA A 135 1.56 25.53 11.34
C ALA A 135 0.77 24.36 11.95
N ALA A 136 0.90 23.16 11.41
CA ALA A 136 0.23 21.96 11.91
C ALA A 136 1.10 20.72 11.73
N ASP A 137 0.78 19.70 12.53
CA ASP A 137 1.34 18.36 12.34
C ASP A 137 0.82 17.78 11.02
N VAL A 138 1.64 16.95 10.38
CA VAL A 138 1.33 16.35 9.08
C VAL A 138 1.38 14.84 9.20
N THR A 139 0.29 14.17 8.85
CA THR A 139 0.27 12.71 8.68
C THR A 139 0.60 12.39 7.24
N LEU A 140 1.56 11.47 7.01
CA LEU A 140 1.88 11.03 5.65
C LEU A 140 0.66 10.36 5.00
N SER A 141 0.42 10.70 3.75
CA SER A 141 -0.46 9.93 2.88
C SER A 141 0.17 8.57 2.55
N ALA A 142 -0.65 7.64 2.04
CA ALA A 142 -0.13 6.34 1.63
C ALA A 142 0.92 6.40 0.51
N ALA A 143 0.83 7.37 -0.39
CA ALA A 143 1.82 7.54 -1.44
C ALA A 143 3.16 8.06 -0.88
N GLU A 144 3.11 9.00 0.04
CA GLU A 144 4.32 9.54 0.70
C GLU A 144 4.97 8.50 1.60
N ALA A 145 4.18 7.74 2.36
CA ALA A 145 4.70 6.71 3.26
C ALA A 145 5.37 5.53 2.51
N ARG A 146 5.04 5.28 1.24
CA ARG A 146 5.73 4.28 0.40
C ARG A 146 7.05 4.78 -0.18
N CYS A 147 7.33 6.08 -0.11
CA CYS A 147 8.59 6.62 -0.61
C CYS A 147 9.72 6.36 0.39
N ARG A 148 10.87 5.86 -0.12
CA ARG A 148 12.05 5.60 0.71
C ARG A 148 12.73 6.87 1.19
N TYR A 149 12.64 7.95 0.43
CA TYR A 149 13.27 9.23 0.78
C TYR A 149 12.22 10.32 0.97
N LEU A 150 12.19 10.93 2.16
CA LEU A 150 11.24 11.98 2.54
C LEU A 150 11.96 13.31 2.76
N THR A 151 11.59 14.34 2.01
CA THR A 151 12.01 15.72 2.29
C THR A 151 10.92 16.46 3.04
N ILE A 152 11.24 17.04 4.18
CA ILE A 152 10.32 17.86 4.97
C ILE A 152 10.77 19.31 4.85
N SER A 153 9.89 20.22 4.44
CA SER A 153 10.24 21.63 4.22
C SER A 153 9.24 22.57 4.90
N GLY A 154 9.54 23.86 4.92
CA GLY A 154 8.67 24.90 5.48
C GLY A 154 9.23 25.57 6.73
N VAL A 155 8.78 26.79 6.99
CA VAL A 155 9.14 27.58 8.17
C VAL A 155 8.25 27.14 9.33
N LEU A 156 8.86 26.68 10.42
CA LEU A 156 8.14 26.23 11.59
C LEU A 156 7.70 27.40 12.47
N THR A 157 6.44 27.36 12.91
CA THR A 157 5.86 28.33 13.87
C THR A 157 5.71 27.76 15.28
N GLY A 158 6.10 26.50 15.47
CA GLY A 158 6.05 25.76 16.72
C GLY A 158 6.72 24.39 16.52
N ASN A 159 6.90 23.61 17.58
CA ASN A 159 7.32 22.22 17.44
C ASN A 159 6.23 21.43 16.72
N ARG A 160 6.61 20.67 15.69
CA ARG A 160 5.68 19.92 14.84
C ARG A 160 6.01 18.44 14.78
N ALA A 161 5.01 17.65 14.45
CA ALA A 161 5.15 16.23 14.18
C ALA A 161 4.90 15.92 12.70
N VAL A 162 5.68 14.97 12.18
CA VAL A 162 5.34 14.20 10.99
C VAL A 162 4.98 12.79 11.44
N ILE A 163 3.73 12.41 11.19
CA ILE A 163 3.14 11.16 11.65
C ILE A 163 3.28 10.11 10.55
N VAL A 164 4.00 9.03 10.84
CA VAL A 164 4.26 7.89 9.94
C VAL A 164 3.50 6.64 10.40
N PRO A 165 3.31 5.62 9.54
CA PRO A 165 2.79 4.32 9.94
C PRO A 165 3.63 3.65 11.05
N THR A 166 3.03 2.72 11.78
CA THR A 166 3.71 1.94 12.83
C THR A 166 4.81 1.03 12.28
N ASP A 167 4.68 0.63 11.03
CA ASP A 167 5.61 -0.24 10.30
C ASP A 167 6.08 0.51 9.05
N TRP A 168 7.06 1.39 9.25
CA TRP A 168 7.55 2.32 8.25
C TRP A 168 9.08 2.41 8.30
N GLU A 169 9.72 2.58 7.15
CA GLU A 169 11.17 2.81 7.07
C GLU A 169 11.43 3.92 6.04
N GLY A 170 12.35 4.83 6.34
CA GLY A 170 12.72 5.87 5.38
C GLY A 170 13.95 6.67 5.74
N ILE A 171 14.53 7.30 4.73
CA ILE A 171 15.57 8.30 4.87
C ILE A 171 14.89 9.66 4.89
N VAL A 172 14.97 10.35 6.02
CA VAL A 172 14.36 11.67 6.21
C VAL A 172 15.42 12.75 6.03
N PHE A 173 15.09 13.77 5.24
CA PHE A 173 15.79 15.04 5.18
C PHE A 173 14.91 16.14 5.79
N CYS A 174 15.32 16.64 6.94
CA CYS A 174 14.62 17.74 7.62
C CYS A 174 15.13 19.08 7.07
N ASN A 175 14.50 19.59 6.02
CA ASN A 175 14.77 20.90 5.43
C ASN A 175 13.84 21.99 5.96
N ASN A 176 13.26 21.79 7.14
CA ASN A 176 12.54 22.85 7.85
C ASN A 176 13.49 23.95 8.30
N SER A 177 12.95 25.16 8.50
CA SER A 177 13.68 26.31 9.04
C SER A 177 12.95 26.95 10.22
N GLY A 178 13.67 27.79 10.97
CA GLY A 178 13.15 28.51 12.14
C GLY A 178 13.66 27.93 13.46
N ALA A 179 13.15 28.44 14.58
CA ALA A 179 13.65 28.11 15.93
C ALA A 179 13.09 26.81 16.53
N PHE A 180 12.27 26.06 15.80
CA PHE A 180 11.55 24.89 16.29
C PHE A 180 12.00 23.59 15.62
N THR A 181 11.52 22.46 16.12
CA THR A 181 11.90 21.14 15.62
C THR A 181 10.74 20.39 14.98
N THR A 182 11.07 19.50 14.05
CA THR A 182 10.15 18.50 13.51
C THR A 182 10.47 17.12 14.09
N THR A 183 9.50 16.52 14.76
CA THR A 183 9.58 15.15 15.29
C THR A 183 8.92 14.19 14.32
N VAL A 184 9.64 13.17 13.86
CA VAL A 184 9.05 12.07 13.10
C VAL A 184 8.61 10.99 14.09
N LYS A 185 7.32 10.67 14.14
CA LYS A 185 6.73 9.75 15.12
C LYS A 185 5.61 8.90 14.52
N THR A 186 5.29 7.79 15.18
CA THR A 186 4.01 7.09 14.97
C THR A 186 2.88 7.89 15.65
N GLY A 187 1.62 7.49 15.45
CA GLY A 187 0.48 8.19 16.07
C GLY A 187 0.55 8.27 17.60
N SER A 188 0.96 7.19 18.26
CA SER A 188 1.08 7.10 19.72
C SER A 188 2.51 7.24 20.25
N GLY A 189 3.53 7.09 19.39
CA GLY A 189 4.93 7.07 19.79
C GLY A 189 5.51 8.44 20.11
N THR A 190 6.67 8.48 20.78
CA THR A 190 7.40 9.72 21.06
C THR A 190 8.22 10.19 19.86
N GLY A 191 8.77 9.24 19.10
CA GLY A 191 9.50 9.46 17.87
C GLY A 191 10.89 10.11 18.02
N VAL A 192 11.40 10.63 16.91
CA VAL A 192 12.76 11.17 16.78
C VAL A 192 12.72 12.55 16.11
N VAL A 193 13.40 13.52 16.72
CA VAL A 193 13.70 14.80 16.05
C VAL A 193 14.90 14.62 15.14
N VAL A 194 14.75 14.87 13.83
CA VAL A 194 15.87 15.00 12.89
C VAL A 194 16.25 16.47 12.81
N ALA A 195 17.53 16.78 13.03
CA ALA A 195 18.02 18.15 13.04
C ALA A 195 17.79 18.85 11.68
N GLN A 196 17.52 20.15 11.71
CA GLN A 196 17.33 20.92 10.49
C GLN A 196 18.59 20.88 9.62
N ALA A 197 18.39 20.88 8.31
CA ALA A 197 19.40 20.67 7.27
C ALA A 197 20.14 19.31 7.34
N LYS A 198 19.68 18.36 8.15
CA LYS A 198 20.30 17.03 8.31
C LYS A 198 19.46 15.89 7.77
N ARG A 199 20.13 14.75 7.54
CA ARG A 199 19.53 13.50 7.10
C ARG A 199 19.73 12.38 8.12
N ALA A 200 18.73 11.53 8.29
CA ALA A 200 18.85 10.30 9.06
C ALA A 200 17.98 9.17 8.47
N SER A 201 18.43 7.93 8.63
CA SER A 201 17.62 6.75 8.38
C SER A 201 16.82 6.43 9.64
N LEU A 202 15.51 6.28 9.48
CA LEU A 202 14.56 6.03 10.55
C LEU A 202 13.77 4.75 10.28
N LEU A 203 13.36 4.08 11.36
CA LEU A 203 12.53 2.88 11.32
C LEU A 203 11.43 3.02 12.37
N ALA A 204 10.19 2.67 12.04
CA ALA A 204 9.11 2.47 12.99
C ALA A 204 9.05 0.99 13.37
N ASP A 205 9.15 0.68 14.67
CA ASP A 205 9.31 -0.67 15.22
C ASP A 205 7.98 -1.34 15.63
N GLY A 206 6.86 -0.84 15.09
CA GLY A 206 5.51 -1.19 15.49
C GLY A 206 4.95 -0.28 16.59
N VAL A 207 5.79 0.46 17.34
CA VAL A 207 5.35 1.34 18.42
C VAL A 207 5.92 2.75 18.27
N ASN A 208 7.24 2.88 18.16
CA ASN A 208 7.96 4.14 18.09
C ASN A 208 8.75 4.25 16.79
N VAL A 209 9.13 5.49 16.44
CA VAL A 209 10.18 5.72 15.45
C VAL A 209 11.52 5.73 16.16
N VAL A 210 12.48 4.98 15.64
CA VAL A 210 13.86 4.90 16.10
C VAL A 210 14.82 5.36 15.01
N ARG A 211 15.98 5.86 15.43
CA ARG A 211 17.05 6.35 14.53
C ARG A 211 18.06 5.24 14.29
N LEU A 212 18.37 4.95 13.02
CA LEU A 212 19.35 3.94 12.62
C LEU A 212 20.72 4.53 12.24
N THR A 213 20.78 5.82 11.88
CA THR A 213 22.03 6.51 11.53
C THR A 213 22.12 7.84 12.26
N ALA A 214 23.34 8.34 12.48
CA ALA A 214 23.54 9.71 12.91
C ALA A 214 22.93 10.71 11.91
N ASP A 215 22.67 11.92 12.39
CA ASP A 215 22.24 13.05 11.57
C ASP A 215 23.45 13.58 10.78
N VAL A 216 23.41 13.44 9.45
CA VAL A 216 24.49 13.84 8.53
C VAL A 216 24.11 15.06 7.70
#